data_AF-A0A1M6NIY6-F1
#
_entry.id   AF-A0A1M6NIY6-F1
#
_cell.length_a   1.000
_cell.length_b   1.000
_cell.length_c   1.000
_cell.angle_alpha   90.00
_cell.angle_beta   90.00
_cell.angle_gamma   90.00
#
_symmetry.space_group_name_H-M   'P 1'
#
loop_
_entity.id
_entity.type
_entity.pdbx_description
1 polymer ?
#
loop_
_entity_poly.entity_id
_entity_poly.type
_entity_poly.pdbx_seq_one_letter_code
_entity_poly.pdbx_strand_id
1 'polypeptide(L)'
;MAFKGKPPGSGSGEMSRRTVALRPAIDLPPRQRDEARRLRRTGLEPAQIAEAIGAPLEEVEKALVQMRMPRPETTRGTLNVTLAAHALVMKERQGNEPLWQTMDRLLDELLRHRAAEAARLRRRHAEGGELPLFPET
;
A
#
# COMPACT_ATOMS: atom_id res chain seq x y z
N MET A 1 0.46 19.64 12.27
CA MET A 1 0.27 18.33 12.96
C MET A 1 1.40 17.42 12.51
N ALA A 2 2.07 16.73 13.43
CA ALA A 2 3.03 15.70 13.06
C ALA A 2 2.29 14.52 12.42
N PHE A 3 2.79 14.00 11.32
CA PHE A 3 2.24 12.79 10.70
C PHE A 3 2.41 11.63 11.67
N LYS A 4 1.32 10.89 11.92
CA LYS A 4 1.32 9.77 12.87
C LYS A 4 0.54 8.60 12.26
N GLY A 5 1.26 7.61 11.74
CA GLY A 5 0.64 6.37 11.29
C GLY A 5 0.22 5.48 12.46
N LYS A 6 -0.60 4.47 12.14
CA LYS A 6 -1.01 3.43 13.09
C LYS A 6 -0.13 2.19 12.85
N PRO A 7 0.41 1.55 13.89
CA PRO A 7 1.26 0.39 13.72
C PRO A 7 0.49 -0.75 13.03
N PRO A 8 1.13 -1.45 12.08
CA PRO A 8 0.61 -2.70 11.57
C PRO A 8 0.60 -3.75 12.68
N GLY A 9 -0.50 -4.48 12.85
CA GLY A 9 -0.62 -5.57 13.83
C GLY A 9 0.46 -6.66 13.65
N SER A 10 0.74 -7.41 14.71
CA SER A 10 1.87 -8.37 14.82
C SER A 10 1.96 -9.44 13.72
N GLY A 11 0.86 -9.81 13.06
CA GLY A 11 0.84 -10.76 11.93
C GLY A 11 0.88 -10.12 10.54
N SER A 12 1.54 -8.98 10.38
CA SER A 12 1.48 -8.21 9.13
C SER A 12 2.28 -8.82 8.01
N GLY A 13 1.57 -9.26 6.97
CA GLY A 13 2.14 -9.96 5.81
C GLY A 13 1.91 -11.47 5.87
N GLU A 14 1.69 -12.01 7.06
CA GLU A 14 1.40 -13.42 7.26
C GLU A 14 -0.07 -13.74 7.02
N MET A 15 -0.32 -14.90 6.41
CA MET A 15 -1.66 -15.45 6.32
C MET A 15 -2.01 -16.06 7.68
N SER A 16 -3.15 -15.69 8.26
CA SER A 16 -3.59 -16.22 9.56
C SER A 16 -3.51 -17.75 9.58
N ARG A 17 -2.90 -18.33 10.63
CA ARG A 17 -2.77 -19.78 10.78
C ARG A 17 -4.13 -20.50 10.75
N ARG A 18 -5.17 -19.86 11.31
CA ARG A 18 -6.56 -20.33 11.23
C ARG A 18 -7.08 -20.34 9.78
N THR A 19 -6.73 -19.32 9.00
CA THR A 19 -7.09 -19.25 7.57
C THR A 19 -6.31 -20.26 6.73
N VAL A 20 -5.06 -20.60 7.10
CA VAL A 20 -4.31 -21.68 6.45
C VAL A 20 -4.98 -23.03 6.71
N ALA A 21 -5.34 -23.31 7.96
CA ALA A 21 -5.94 -24.59 8.37
C ALA A 21 -7.34 -24.86 7.78
N LEU A 22 -8.11 -23.80 7.50
CA LEU A 22 -9.47 -23.92 6.96
C LEU A 22 -9.53 -23.99 5.42
N ARG A 23 -8.38 -23.96 4.74
CA ARG A 23 -8.37 -24.00 3.27
C ARG A 23 -8.56 -25.42 2.77
N PRO A 24 -9.51 -25.67 1.85
CA PRO A 24 -9.62 -26.96 1.21
C PRO A 24 -8.33 -27.24 0.42
N ALA A 25 -7.91 -28.50 0.41
CA ALA A 25 -6.88 -28.97 -0.51
C ALA A 25 -7.37 -28.74 -1.94
N ILE A 26 -6.54 -28.11 -2.77
CA ILE A 26 -6.84 -27.85 -4.18
C ILE A 26 -5.91 -28.75 -4.99
N ASP A 27 -6.48 -29.63 -5.79
CA ASP A 27 -5.78 -30.49 -6.73
C ASP A 27 -5.70 -29.83 -8.12
N LEU A 28 -5.30 -28.56 -8.14
CA LEU A 28 -4.99 -27.82 -9.36
C LEU A 28 -3.52 -27.40 -9.37
N PRO A 29 -2.83 -27.60 -10.51
CA PRO A 29 -1.53 -27.01 -10.75
C PRO A 29 -1.55 -25.50 -10.52
N PRO A 30 -0.46 -24.90 -10.00
CA PRO A 30 -0.39 -23.47 -9.73
C PRO A 30 -0.80 -22.59 -10.93
N ARG A 31 -0.43 -22.98 -12.15
CA ARG A 31 -0.77 -22.26 -13.38
C ARG A 31 -2.28 -22.24 -13.66
N GLN A 32 -2.95 -23.38 -13.52
CA GLN A 32 -4.41 -23.48 -13.73
C GLN A 32 -5.18 -22.71 -12.64
N ARG A 33 -4.69 -22.74 -11.40
CA ARG A 33 -5.28 -21.96 -10.30
C ARG A 33 -5.18 -20.46 -10.55
N ASP A 34 -4.02 -19.97 -10.98
CA ASP A 34 -3.83 -18.54 -11.21
C ASP A 34 -4.62 -18.06 -12.43
N GLU A 35 -4.77 -18.92 -13.44
CA GLU A 35 -5.61 -18.70 -14.61
C GLU A 35 -7.10 -18.66 -14.26
N ALA A 36 -7.60 -19.62 -13.46
CA ALA A 36 -8.98 -19.61 -12.96
C ALA A 36 -9.31 -18.30 -12.23
N ARG A 37 -8.38 -17.81 -11.39
CA ARG A 37 -8.52 -16.53 -10.68
C ARG A 37 -8.50 -15.33 -11.61
N ARG A 38 -7.71 -15.39 -12.70
CA ARG A 38 -7.69 -14.33 -13.72
C ARG A 38 -9.04 -14.24 -14.41
N LEU A 39 -9.59 -15.36 -14.86
CA LEU A 39 -10.90 -15.45 -15.51
C LEU A 39 -12.05 -15.05 -14.57
N ARG A 40 -11.98 -15.38 -13.28
CA ARG A 40 -12.99 -14.91 -12.31
C ARG A 40 -13.00 -13.40 -12.16
N ARG A 41 -11.84 -12.73 -12.25
CA ARG A 41 -11.77 -11.25 -12.20
C ARG A 41 -12.35 -10.59 -13.45
N THR A 42 -12.47 -11.29 -14.57
CA THR A 42 -13.14 -10.78 -15.78
C THR A 42 -14.66 -11.01 -15.75
N GLY A 43 -15.20 -11.58 -14.68
CA GLY A 43 -16.64 -11.78 -14.49
C GLY A 43 -17.18 -13.14 -14.95
N LEU A 44 -16.32 -14.09 -15.30
CA LEU A 44 -16.77 -15.45 -15.67
C LEU A 44 -17.23 -16.24 -14.42
N GLU A 45 -18.25 -17.07 -14.61
CA GLU A 45 -18.76 -17.96 -13.57
C GLU A 45 -17.93 -19.25 -13.46
N PRO A 46 -17.87 -19.90 -12.27
CA PRO A 46 -17.03 -21.08 -12.05
C PRO A 46 -17.19 -22.20 -13.09
N ALA A 47 -18.41 -22.45 -13.55
CA ALA A 47 -18.69 -23.45 -14.60
C ALA A 47 -18.02 -23.10 -15.94
N GLN A 48 -18.09 -21.83 -16.34
CA GLN A 48 -17.48 -21.34 -17.59
C GLN A 48 -15.94 -21.38 -17.49
N ILE A 49 -15.40 -21.11 -16.30
CA ILE A 49 -13.97 -21.18 -16.04
C ILE A 49 -13.48 -22.63 -16.12
N ALA A 50 -14.20 -23.56 -15.48
CA ALA A 50 -13.90 -25.00 -15.50
C ALA A 50 -13.81 -25.55 -16.93
N GLU A 51 -14.78 -25.17 -17.77
CA GLU A 51 -14.80 -25.49 -19.19
C GLU A 51 -13.59 -24.86 -19.93
N ALA A 52 -13.31 -23.58 -19.69
CA ALA A 52 -12.23 -22.86 -20.36
C ALA A 52 -10.83 -23.40 -20.06
N ILE A 53 -10.59 -23.92 -18.84
CA ILE A 53 -9.28 -24.43 -18.43
C ILE A 53 -9.18 -25.96 -18.43
N GLY A 54 -10.27 -26.66 -18.78
CA GLY A 54 -10.34 -28.12 -18.80
C GLY A 54 -10.12 -28.76 -17.43
N ALA A 55 -10.73 -28.19 -16.38
CA ALA A 55 -10.58 -28.66 -15.00
C ALA A 55 -11.93 -29.04 -14.37
N PRO A 56 -11.95 -29.91 -13.35
CA PRO A 56 -13.17 -30.20 -12.59
C PRO A 56 -13.75 -28.93 -11.95
N LEU A 57 -15.06 -28.75 -12.04
CA LEU A 57 -15.77 -27.60 -11.45
C LEU A 57 -15.48 -27.48 -9.95
N GLU A 58 -15.52 -28.58 -9.21
CA GLU A 58 -15.28 -28.60 -7.77
C GLU A 58 -13.89 -28.03 -7.40
N GLU A 59 -12.86 -28.37 -8.19
CA GLU A 59 -11.50 -27.88 -7.96
C GLU A 59 -11.34 -26.40 -8.31
N VAL A 60 -12.05 -25.94 -9.34
CA VAL A 60 -12.16 -24.53 -9.68
C VAL A 60 -12.85 -23.77 -8.54
N GLU A 61 -13.97 -24.27 -8.02
CA GLU A 61 -14.66 -23.66 -6.87
C GLU A 61 -13.76 -23.56 -5.64
N LYS A 62 -13.04 -24.64 -5.29
CA LYS A 62 -12.04 -24.61 -4.20
C LYS A 62 -10.96 -23.56 -4.45
N ALA A 63 -10.48 -23.41 -5.68
CA ALA A 63 -9.49 -22.39 -6.06
C ALA A 63 -10.01 -20.95 -5.96
N LEU A 64 -11.28 -20.74 -6.28
CA LEU A 64 -11.96 -19.44 -6.29
C LEU A 64 -12.40 -19.00 -4.89
N VAL A 65 -12.82 -19.92 -4.01
CA VAL A 65 -13.15 -19.64 -2.60
C VAL A 65 -11.95 -19.06 -1.84
N GLN A 66 -10.72 -19.38 -2.28
CA GLN A 66 -9.50 -18.82 -1.71
C GLN A 66 -9.12 -17.43 -2.26
N MET A 67 -9.88 -16.89 -3.22
CA MET A 67 -9.68 -15.52 -3.68
C MET A 67 -9.97 -14.55 -2.54
N ARG A 68 -9.05 -13.61 -2.33
CA ARG A 68 -9.27 -12.55 -1.35
C ARG A 68 -10.33 -11.61 -1.90
N MET A 69 -11.48 -11.54 -1.23
CA MET A 69 -12.40 -10.42 -1.40
C MET A 69 -11.68 -9.13 -1.02
N PRO A 70 -11.80 -8.04 -1.79
CA PRO A 70 -11.28 -6.74 -1.36
C PRO A 70 -11.96 -6.40 -0.04
N ARG A 71 -11.18 -6.20 1.03
CA ARG A 71 -11.74 -5.75 2.31
C ARG A 71 -12.26 -4.33 2.12
N PRO A 72 -13.53 -4.05 2.42
CA PRO A 72 -14.11 -2.71 2.24
C PRO A 72 -13.44 -1.64 3.10
N GLU A 73 -12.90 -2.02 4.28
CA GLU A 73 -12.10 -1.15 5.12
C GLU A 73 -10.68 -1.70 5.25
N THR A 74 -9.77 -1.19 4.42
CA THR A 74 -8.35 -1.51 4.55
C THR A 74 -7.68 -0.49 5.47
N THR A 75 -7.03 -0.96 6.53
CA THR A 75 -6.13 -0.12 7.33
C THR A 75 -4.77 0.08 6.65
N ARG A 76 -4.62 -0.41 5.40
CA ARG A 76 -3.34 -0.57 4.70
C ARG A 76 -3.51 -0.51 3.18
N GLY A 77 -2.65 0.27 2.52
CA GLY A 77 -2.40 0.19 1.08
C GLY A 77 -1.00 -0.36 0.81
N THR A 78 -0.80 -0.98 -0.35
CA THR A 78 0.55 -1.31 -0.85
C THR A 78 0.94 -0.25 -1.88
N LEU A 79 2.13 0.33 -1.73
CA LEU A 79 2.71 1.24 -2.71
C LEU A 79 3.82 0.52 -3.47
N ASN A 80 3.70 0.45 -4.80
CA ASN A 80 4.81 0.01 -5.64
C ASN A 80 5.80 1.17 -5.77
N VAL A 81 7.07 0.92 -5.48
CA VAL A 81 8.15 1.92 -5.53
C VAL A 81 9.30 1.42 -6.39
N THR A 82 10.16 2.33 -6.85
CA THR A 82 11.38 1.95 -7.56
C THR A 82 12.37 1.26 -6.63
N LEU A 83 13.29 0.47 -7.20
CA LEU A 83 14.37 -0.16 -6.43
C LEU A 83 15.26 0.86 -5.71
N ALA A 84 15.49 2.02 -6.33
CA ALA A 84 16.25 3.11 -5.72
C ALA A 84 15.53 3.70 -4.50
N ALA A 85 14.22 3.92 -4.58
CA ALA A 85 13.43 4.38 -3.44
C ALA A 85 13.43 3.36 -2.31
N HIS A 86 13.29 2.07 -2.62
CA HIS A 86 13.43 1.00 -1.64
C HIS A 86 14.80 1.01 -0.95
N ALA A 87 15.88 1.11 -1.72
CA ALA A 87 17.24 1.17 -1.17
C ALA A 87 17.46 2.38 -0.25
N LEU A 88 16.89 3.55 -0.61
CA LEU A 88 16.92 4.73 0.24
C LEU A 88 16.22 4.48 1.58
N VAL A 89 15.00 3.94 1.56
CA VAL A 89 14.25 3.64 2.80
C VAL A 89 15.03 2.67 3.69
N MET A 90 15.66 1.65 3.10
CA MET A 90 16.49 0.71 3.84
C MET A 90 17.73 1.38 4.45
N LYS A 91 18.36 2.33 3.72
CA LYS A 91 19.53 3.08 4.19
C LYS A 91 19.19 4.03 5.34
N GLU A 92 18.04 4.69 5.26
CA GLU A 92 17.59 5.66 6.28
C GLU A 92 17.05 5.00 7.55
N ARG A 93 16.95 3.67 7.57
CA ARG A 93 16.44 2.90 8.70
C ARG A 93 17.30 3.08 9.94
N GLN A 94 16.70 3.51 11.05
CA GLN A 94 17.38 3.69 12.32
C GLN A 94 17.34 2.41 13.18
N GLY A 95 18.51 1.78 13.32
CA GLY A 95 18.65 0.54 14.10
C GLY A 95 17.71 -0.56 13.60
N ASN A 96 16.87 -1.09 14.50
CA ASN A 96 15.92 -2.17 14.19
C ASN A 96 14.47 -1.68 13.99
N GLU A 97 14.26 -0.39 13.72
CA GLU A 97 12.90 0.14 13.54
C GLU A 97 12.13 -0.62 12.43
N PRO A 98 10.82 -0.89 12.57
CA PRO A 98 10.05 -1.46 11.49
C PRO A 98 9.98 -0.51 10.27
N LEU A 99 9.94 -1.06 9.04
CA LEU A 99 9.94 -0.25 7.81
C LEU A 99 8.78 0.75 7.72
N TRP A 100 7.61 0.42 8.25
CA TRP A 100 6.48 1.36 8.27
C TRP A 100 6.79 2.58 9.15
N GLN A 101 7.55 2.41 10.24
CA GLN A 101 7.95 3.49 11.13
C GLN A 101 9.03 4.36 10.48
N THR A 102 9.97 3.75 9.74
CA THR A 102 10.91 4.48 8.88
C THR A 102 10.18 5.36 7.88
N MET A 103 9.18 4.80 7.18
CA MET A 103 8.37 5.54 6.21
C MET A 103 7.61 6.69 6.85
N ASP A 104 6.94 6.45 7.98
CA ASP A 104 6.20 7.49 8.70
C ASP A 104 7.10 8.65 9.11
N ARG A 105 8.30 8.35 9.62
CA ARG A 105 9.28 9.35 10.02
C ARG A 105 9.77 10.16 8.82
N LEU A 106 10.15 9.51 7.71
CA LEU A 106 10.61 10.19 6.51
C LEU A 106 9.54 11.12 5.93
N LEU A 107 8.27 10.68 5.94
CA LEU A 107 7.15 11.52 5.50
C LEU A 107 6.93 12.72 6.43
N ASP A 108 6.99 12.51 7.75
CA ASP A 108 6.87 13.59 8.72
C ASP A 108 8.01 14.64 8.58
N GLU A 109 9.25 14.18 8.41
CA GLU A 109 10.41 15.05 8.15
C GLU A 109 10.22 15.87 6.87
N LEU A 110 9.79 15.24 5.77
CA LEU A 110 9.49 15.94 4.51
C LEU A 110 8.41 17.01 4.69
N LEU A 111 7.32 16.70 5.40
CA LEU A 111 6.24 17.65 5.67
C LEU A 111 6.72 18.83 6.53
N ARG A 112 7.58 18.58 7.52
CA ARG A 112 8.21 19.62 8.33
C ARG A 112 9.11 20.52 7.49
N HIS A 113 9.93 19.94 6.60
CA HIS A 113 10.76 20.72 5.67
C HIS A 113 9.93 21.64 4.77
N ARG A 114 8.86 21.11 4.17
CA ARG A 114 7.94 21.90 3.32
C ARG A 114 7.26 23.03 4.10
N ALA A 115 6.82 22.76 5.32
CA ALA A 115 6.19 23.79 6.16
C ALA A 115 7.18 24.91 6.53
N ALA A 116 8.42 24.56 6.85
CA ALA A 116 9.47 25.52 7.16
C ALA A 116 9.83 26.39 5.95
N GLU A 117 9.91 25.80 4.77
CA GLU A 117 10.17 26.52 3.52
C GLU A 117 9.03 27.49 3.17
N ALA A 118 7.78 27.04 3.28
CA ALA A 118 6.62 27.91 3.08
C ALA A 118 6.59 29.10 4.06
N ALA A 119 6.97 28.88 5.32
CA ALA A 119 7.07 29.93 6.32
C ALA A 119 8.16 30.96 5.96
N ARG A 120 9.32 30.50 5.46
CA ARG A 120 10.41 31.39 5.00
C ARG A 120 9.97 32.25 3.82
N LEU A 121 9.27 31.68 2.84
CA LEU A 121 8.75 32.41 1.68
C LEU A 121 7.75 33.50 2.10
N ARG A 122 6.84 33.19 3.03
CA ARG A 122 5.89 34.18 3.58
C ARG A 122 6.60 35.35 4.27
N ARG A 123 7.64 35.09 5.06
CA ARG A 123 8.44 36.17 5.69
C ARG A 123 9.11 37.07 4.67
N ARG A 124 9.74 36.50 3.64
CA ARG A 124 10.36 37.29 2.57
C ARG A 124 9.36 38.17 1.82
N HIS A 125 8.15 37.67 1.56
CA HIS A 125 7.09 38.47 0.95
C HIS A 125 6.58 39.60 1.86
N ALA A 126 6.52 39.38 3.18
CA ALA A 126 6.15 40.41 4.14
C ALA A 126 7.23 41.50 4.27
N GLU A 127 8.51 41.10 4.29
CA GLU A 127 9.66 42.02 4.39
C GLU A 127 9.91 42.81 3.10
N GLY A 128 9.52 42.29 1.94
CA GLY A 128 9.60 43.00 0.65
C GLY A 128 8.45 43.97 0.37
N GLY A 129 7.48 44.10 1.28
CA GLY A 129 6.25 44.91 1.09
C GLY A 129 6.30 46.34 1.66
N GLU A 130 7.31 46.70 2.44
CA GLU A 130 7.48 48.07 2.97
C GLU A 130 8.58 48.81 2.20
N LEU A 131 8.22 49.38 1.05
CA LEU A 131 8.94 50.55 0.54
C LEU A 131 8.25 51.79 1.11
N PRO A 132 8.99 52.73 1.74
CA PRO A 132 8.38 53.95 2.24
C PRO A 132 7.81 54.73 1.07
N LEU A 133 6.49 54.99 1.12
CA LEU A 133 5.86 56.01 0.29
C LEU A 133 6.56 57.33 0.62
N PHE A 134 7.16 57.95 -0.39
CA PHE A 134 7.93 59.20 -0.29
C PHE A 134 7.24 60.26 0.57
N PRO A 135 7.99 61.12 1.28
CA PRO A 135 7.39 62.17 2.09
C PRO A 135 6.72 63.19 1.19
N GLU A 136 5.47 63.54 1.52
CA GLU A 136 4.70 64.58 0.85
C GLU A 136 5.43 65.93 0.99
N THR A 137 5.65 66.60 -0.14
CA THR A 137 6.02 68.02 -0.23
C THR A 137 4.90 68.78 -0.90
#